data_AF-A0A4U0VGK8-F1
#
_entry.id   AF-A0A4U0VGK8-F1
#
_cell.length_a   1.000
_cell.length_b   1.000
_cell.length_c   1.000
_cell.angle_alpha   90.00
_cell.angle_beta   90.00
_cell.angle_gamma   90.00
#
_symmetry.space_group_name_H-M   'P 1'
#
loop_
_entity.id
_entity.type
_entity.pdbx_description
1 polymer ?
#
loop_
_entity_poly.entity_id
_entity_poly.type
_entity_poly.pdbx_seq_one_letter_code
_entity_poly.pdbx_strand_id
1 'polypeptide(L)'
;MSKLFIGGLAWHTDDQTLRQKFEEFGQVDEAIVVKDRDTGRSRGFGFVRFSEDSASDAAIAAMNNVEFDGRTIRVDKASERAPGGGGGGFSGGRGGGGYSGGGQGGYGGGQGGYGGGRGGGGGGYSGGGGYGGQQGGGYSGGGGGYGGQQGGGGGYSGGGGGQGGGWRQGGGGGGYQQGGEHIHHSAQPPSPIPNMAATPTPTTLRFTGSKHLIQRLVLATLTGKPLRISQIRSASHTSPGLAPHEVSFLRLLEALTNGSQIEFSYTGTTVLYKPGLITGSAAGHGAQGGVIRHEVPGECRRGVSYFLVPLCLLAPFAKAGVNVLFTGPGVITSSTEAGDVSVDTVRTAILPVFKSFGIERDLEVRILRRSNAGRDGKGGGGEVQLVFGHQVRLPRTVHLMSAGRVKRVRGVAYSTGVAGANNARLIEAARGVLNVVAPDTYIFSDVSAAPFVPAPTRENPAAKRKTGLGFGLSLVAETNTGALYSADVASPPAGGEPPEDLGRKCAFQLLEAIEQGGCVSSVAAPTLLTLMAMGSEDVGRVALGREVLGSEHVLQLARDLRTFGMSGWGLRDGDEEDSVVVSIVGKGVGNVGRKIA
;
A
#
# COMPACT_ATOMS: atom_id res chain seq x y z
N MET A 1 -23.56 -24.56 -29.43
CA MET A 1 -24.53 -23.64 -28.81
C MET A 1 -23.82 -22.71 -27.84
N SER A 2 -23.47 -21.51 -28.31
CA SER A 2 -22.69 -20.54 -27.55
C SER A 2 -23.60 -19.44 -27.00
N LYS A 3 -23.55 -19.24 -25.69
CA LYS A 3 -24.18 -18.10 -25.02
C LYS A 3 -23.21 -16.92 -25.03
N LEU A 4 -23.67 -15.77 -25.49
CA LEU A 4 -22.95 -14.50 -25.48
C LEU A 4 -23.40 -13.66 -24.29
N PHE A 5 -22.47 -12.88 -23.74
CA PHE A 5 -22.72 -11.81 -22.79
C PHE A 5 -22.64 -10.47 -23.52
N ILE A 6 -23.65 -9.63 -23.35
CA ILE A 6 -23.73 -8.29 -23.95
C ILE A 6 -23.77 -7.28 -22.81
N GLY A 7 -22.68 -6.54 -22.61
CA GLY A 7 -22.58 -5.46 -21.63
C GLY A 7 -22.70 -4.08 -22.27
N GLY A 8 -23.12 -3.08 -21.49
CA GLY A 8 -23.18 -1.68 -21.94
C GLY A 8 -24.54 -1.25 -22.52
N LEU A 9 -25.58 -2.08 -22.43
CA LEU A 9 -26.91 -1.78 -22.94
C LEU A 9 -27.49 -0.48 -22.33
N ALA A 10 -28.36 0.19 -23.10
CA ALA A 10 -29.13 1.30 -22.56
C ALA A 10 -30.16 0.79 -21.54
N TRP A 11 -30.55 1.67 -20.60
CA TRP A 11 -31.47 1.27 -19.53
C TRP A 11 -32.91 1.05 -20.00
N HIS A 12 -33.22 1.49 -21.23
CA HIS A 12 -34.51 1.28 -21.89
C HIS A 12 -34.48 0.10 -22.89
N THR A 13 -33.31 -0.47 -23.20
CA THR A 13 -33.21 -1.67 -24.05
C THR A 13 -33.89 -2.84 -23.35
N ASP A 14 -34.79 -3.53 -24.07
CA ASP A 14 -35.51 -4.70 -23.60
C ASP A 14 -35.10 -5.99 -24.32
N ASP A 15 -35.70 -7.10 -23.89
CA ASP A 15 -35.38 -8.45 -24.35
C ASP A 15 -35.69 -8.62 -25.85
N GLN A 16 -36.72 -7.92 -26.34
CA GLN A 16 -37.19 -7.99 -27.72
C GLN A 16 -36.30 -7.18 -28.67
N THR A 17 -35.91 -5.97 -28.27
CA THR A 17 -35.01 -5.11 -29.06
C THR A 17 -33.60 -5.72 -29.13
N LEU A 18 -33.11 -6.30 -28.02
CA LEU A 18 -31.87 -7.06 -28.00
C LEU A 18 -31.95 -8.29 -28.91
N ARG A 19 -33.06 -9.03 -28.89
CA ARG A 19 -33.28 -10.20 -29.76
C ARG A 19 -33.23 -9.82 -31.23
N GLN A 20 -34.06 -8.86 -31.65
CA GLN A 20 -34.16 -8.42 -33.04
C GLN A 20 -32.81 -7.99 -33.62
N LYS A 21 -31.98 -7.29 -32.83
CA LYS A 21 -30.68 -6.83 -33.32
C LYS A 21 -29.66 -7.97 -33.49
N PHE A 22 -29.75 -9.02 -32.69
CA PHE A 22 -28.83 -10.16 -32.79
C PHE A 22 -29.33 -11.25 -33.77
N GLU A 23 -30.62 -11.29 -34.11
CA GLU A 23 -31.17 -12.16 -35.16
C GLU A 23 -30.60 -11.86 -36.56
N GLU A 24 -30.03 -10.67 -36.79
CA GLU A 24 -29.30 -10.30 -38.02
C GLU A 24 -28.08 -11.22 -38.30
N PHE A 25 -27.53 -11.88 -37.28
CA PHE A 25 -26.32 -12.72 -37.38
C PHE A 25 -26.62 -14.23 -37.40
N GLY A 26 -27.88 -14.63 -37.17
CA GLY A 26 -28.32 -16.03 -37.15
C GLY A 26 -29.48 -16.27 -36.18
N GLN A 27 -29.96 -17.52 -36.14
CA GLN A 27 -31.11 -17.87 -35.31
C GLN A 27 -30.81 -17.76 -33.81
N VAL A 28 -31.59 -16.93 -33.10
CA VAL A 28 -31.52 -16.72 -31.66
C VAL A 28 -32.53 -17.60 -30.93
N ASP A 29 -32.04 -18.50 -30.07
CA ASP A 29 -32.87 -19.34 -29.19
C ASP A 29 -33.46 -18.52 -28.03
N GLU A 30 -32.61 -17.72 -27.37
CA GLU A 30 -32.91 -17.03 -26.11
C GLU A 30 -32.19 -15.67 -26.07
N ALA A 31 -32.90 -14.60 -25.71
CA ALA A 31 -32.32 -13.28 -25.44
C ALA A 31 -32.94 -12.72 -24.16
N ILE A 32 -32.11 -12.33 -23.18
CA ILE A 32 -32.55 -11.87 -21.85
C ILE A 32 -31.66 -10.70 -21.40
N VAL A 33 -32.25 -9.53 -21.20
CA VAL A 33 -31.68 -8.40 -20.47
C VAL A 33 -31.88 -8.62 -18.98
N VAL A 34 -30.78 -8.60 -18.20
CA VAL A 34 -30.87 -8.84 -16.77
C VAL A 34 -31.40 -7.59 -16.08
N LYS A 35 -32.62 -7.69 -15.55
CA LYS A 35 -33.28 -6.66 -14.76
C LYS A 35 -33.01 -6.86 -13.27
N ASP A 36 -33.01 -5.77 -12.53
CA ASP A 36 -32.91 -5.74 -11.08
C ASP A 36 -34.21 -6.27 -10.45
N ARG A 37 -34.11 -7.18 -9.48
CA ARG A 37 -35.26 -7.92 -8.94
C ARG A 37 -36.21 -7.06 -8.11
N ASP A 38 -35.69 -6.03 -7.46
CA ASP A 38 -36.47 -5.22 -6.50
C ASP A 38 -37.01 -3.94 -7.16
N THR A 39 -36.36 -3.47 -8.23
CA THR A 39 -36.73 -2.23 -8.94
C THR A 39 -37.23 -2.44 -10.38
N GLY A 40 -37.10 -3.64 -10.95
CA GLY A 40 -37.48 -3.98 -12.33
C GLY A 40 -36.63 -3.32 -13.43
N ARG A 41 -35.66 -2.47 -13.08
CA ARG A 41 -34.85 -1.71 -14.06
C ARG A 41 -33.78 -2.57 -14.70
N SER A 42 -33.49 -2.34 -15.98
CA SER A 42 -32.36 -2.98 -16.68
C SER A 42 -31.03 -2.68 -15.97
N ARG A 43 -30.22 -3.71 -15.75
CA ARG A 43 -28.86 -3.57 -15.17
C ARG A 43 -27.82 -3.18 -16.22
N GLY A 44 -28.22 -2.89 -17.46
CA GLY A 44 -27.33 -2.49 -18.55
C GLY A 44 -26.50 -3.64 -19.15
N PHE A 45 -26.95 -4.88 -18.97
CA PHE A 45 -26.36 -6.06 -19.61
C PHE A 45 -27.41 -7.16 -19.84
N GLY A 46 -27.13 -8.04 -20.79
CA GLY A 46 -27.97 -9.17 -21.14
C GLY A 46 -27.16 -10.34 -21.69
N PHE A 47 -27.87 -11.39 -22.07
CA PHE A 47 -27.31 -12.58 -22.70
C PHE A 47 -28.12 -12.95 -23.94
N VAL A 48 -27.44 -13.43 -24.98
CA VAL A 48 -28.06 -13.97 -26.20
C VAL A 48 -27.49 -15.37 -26.45
N ARG A 49 -28.34 -16.33 -26.78
CA ARG A 49 -27.97 -17.70 -27.14
C ARG A 49 -28.34 -17.93 -28.60
N PHE A 50 -27.35 -18.33 -29.40
CA PHE A 50 -27.56 -18.75 -30.78
C PHE A 50 -27.70 -20.26 -30.89
N SER A 51 -28.52 -20.71 -31.84
CA SER A 51 -28.65 -22.13 -32.19
C SER A 51 -27.33 -22.67 -32.74
N GLU A 52 -26.63 -21.88 -33.56
CA GLU A 52 -25.33 -22.20 -34.16
C GLU A 52 -24.16 -21.42 -33.54
N ASP A 53 -22.98 -22.04 -33.46
CA ASP A 53 -21.77 -21.40 -32.93
C ASP A 53 -21.12 -20.42 -33.93
N SER A 54 -21.26 -20.70 -35.24
CA SER A 54 -20.90 -19.83 -36.36
C SER A 54 -21.49 -18.42 -36.24
N ALA A 55 -22.80 -18.33 -36.00
CA ALA A 55 -23.54 -17.09 -35.77
C ALA A 55 -23.02 -16.31 -34.55
N SER A 56 -22.64 -17.03 -33.48
CA SER A 56 -22.12 -16.40 -32.27
C SER A 56 -20.75 -15.72 -32.48
N ASP A 57 -19.87 -16.33 -33.29
CA ASP A 57 -18.55 -15.75 -33.61
C ASP A 57 -18.67 -14.58 -34.58
N ALA A 58 -19.60 -14.65 -35.55
CA ALA A 58 -19.94 -13.53 -36.42
C ALA A 58 -20.49 -12.33 -35.62
N ALA A 59 -21.40 -12.57 -34.67
CA ALA A 59 -21.97 -11.53 -33.81
C ALA A 59 -20.90 -10.86 -32.91
N ILE A 60 -19.95 -11.62 -32.36
CA ILE A 60 -18.83 -11.03 -31.59
C ILE A 60 -17.97 -10.15 -32.50
N ALA A 61 -17.60 -10.63 -33.68
CA ALA A 61 -16.73 -9.89 -34.60
C ALA A 61 -17.39 -8.58 -35.10
N ALA A 62 -18.71 -8.59 -35.32
CA ALA A 62 -19.44 -7.46 -35.88
C ALA A 62 -19.92 -6.45 -34.82
N MET A 63 -20.30 -6.87 -33.61
CA MET A 63 -21.00 -6.01 -32.63
C MET A 63 -20.16 -5.62 -31.40
N ASN A 64 -18.95 -6.15 -31.23
CA ASN A 64 -18.13 -5.82 -30.07
C ASN A 64 -17.49 -4.42 -30.18
N ASN A 65 -17.81 -3.53 -29.23
CA ASN A 65 -17.47 -2.10 -29.22
C ASN A 65 -18.20 -1.25 -30.28
N VAL A 66 -19.36 -1.70 -30.75
CA VAL A 66 -20.26 -0.92 -31.62
C VAL A 66 -21.30 -0.15 -30.79
N GLU A 67 -21.79 0.97 -31.30
CA GLU A 67 -22.86 1.74 -30.65
C GLU A 67 -24.25 1.12 -30.91
N PHE A 68 -25.03 0.95 -29.84
CA PHE A 68 -26.39 0.44 -29.84
C PHE A 68 -27.21 1.18 -28.76
N ASP A 69 -28.41 1.66 -29.10
CA ASP A 69 -29.25 2.51 -28.25
C ASP A 69 -28.50 3.71 -27.60
N GLY A 70 -27.59 4.33 -28.35
CA GLY A 70 -26.77 5.47 -27.88
C GLY A 70 -25.67 5.10 -26.88
N ARG A 71 -25.29 3.82 -26.79
CA ARG A 71 -24.18 3.33 -25.96
C ARG A 71 -23.31 2.33 -26.69
N THR A 72 -22.00 2.41 -26.48
CA THR A 72 -21.07 1.37 -26.94
C THR A 72 -21.29 0.07 -26.16
N ILE A 73 -21.68 -0.99 -26.85
CA ILE A 73 -21.87 -2.32 -26.28
C ILE A 73 -20.62 -3.19 -26.42
N ARG A 74 -20.46 -4.14 -25.50
CA ARG A 74 -19.35 -5.11 -25.48
C ARG A 74 -19.94 -6.51 -25.55
N VAL A 75 -19.43 -7.33 -26.47
CA VAL A 75 -19.91 -8.70 -26.71
C VAL A 75 -18.78 -9.69 -26.46
N ASP A 76 -18.95 -10.58 -25.48
CA ASP A 76 -18.00 -11.65 -25.13
C ASP A 76 -18.70 -13.02 -25.13
N LYS A 77 -17.95 -14.12 -25.28
CA LYS A 77 -18.49 -15.47 -24.98
C LYS A 77 -18.74 -15.60 -23.48
N ALA A 78 -19.97 -15.94 -23.09
CA ALA A 78 -20.33 -16.12 -21.69
C ALA A 78 -19.74 -17.44 -21.17
N SER A 79 -19.05 -17.40 -20.03
CA SER A 79 -18.64 -18.60 -19.32
C SER A 79 -19.79 -19.16 -18.48
N GLU A 80 -20.05 -20.46 -18.59
CA GLU A 80 -21.07 -21.13 -17.80
C GLU A 80 -20.66 -21.17 -16.32
N ARG A 81 -21.20 -20.24 -15.53
CA ARG A 81 -21.10 -20.27 -14.07
C ARG A 81 -22.27 -21.06 -13.52
N ALA A 82 -22.00 -22.24 -12.97
CA ALA A 82 -23.03 -23.09 -12.37
C ALA A 82 -23.87 -22.32 -11.32
N PRO A 83 -25.21 -22.48 -11.32
CA PRO A 83 -26.08 -21.75 -10.40
C PRO A 83 -25.87 -22.20 -8.96
N GLY A 84 -25.65 -21.24 -8.06
CA GLY A 84 -25.38 -21.52 -6.65
C GLY A 84 -26.65 -21.89 -5.88
N GLY A 85 -26.63 -23.03 -5.21
CA GLY A 85 -27.63 -23.39 -4.20
C GLY A 85 -27.36 -22.67 -2.88
N GLY A 86 -28.34 -21.87 -2.43
CA GLY A 86 -28.38 -21.38 -1.04
C GLY A 86 -29.12 -22.38 -0.14
N GLY A 87 -28.76 -22.42 1.14
CA GLY A 87 -29.46 -23.24 2.13
C GLY A 87 -28.68 -23.38 3.43
N GLY A 88 -29.12 -22.70 4.48
CA GLY A 88 -28.72 -23.03 5.85
C GLY A 88 -29.54 -24.21 6.38
N GLY A 89 -29.03 -24.93 7.38
CA GLY A 89 -29.77 -26.05 7.98
C GLY A 89 -29.04 -26.67 9.16
N PHE A 90 -29.58 -26.47 10.36
CA PHE A 90 -29.18 -27.21 11.56
C PHE A 90 -29.82 -28.60 11.56
N SER A 91 -29.02 -29.67 11.68
CA SER A 91 -29.41 -30.95 12.28
C SER A 91 -28.20 -31.88 12.42
N GLY A 92 -28.15 -32.83 13.37
CA GLY A 92 -29.24 -33.21 14.28
C GLY A 92 -29.54 -34.71 14.35
N GLY A 93 -28.55 -35.59 14.24
CA GLY A 93 -28.59 -36.97 14.77
C GLY A 93 -29.36 -38.06 14.01
N ARG A 94 -29.03 -39.31 14.40
CA ARG A 94 -29.68 -40.61 14.18
C ARG A 94 -29.65 -41.28 12.78
N GLY A 95 -29.39 -42.60 12.82
CA GLY A 95 -29.55 -43.59 11.74
C GLY A 95 -28.22 -43.90 11.01
N GLY A 96 -27.82 -45.15 10.76
CA GLY A 96 -28.41 -46.45 11.10
C GLY A 96 -28.09 -47.51 10.02
N GLY A 97 -27.58 -48.70 10.40
CA GLY A 97 -27.07 -49.75 9.47
C GLY A 97 -25.56 -49.59 9.20
N GLY A 98 -24.71 -50.63 9.17
CA GLY A 98 -24.94 -52.03 8.77
C GLY A 98 -24.77 -52.15 7.24
N TYR A 99 -23.93 -53.01 6.65
CA TYR A 99 -23.26 -54.25 7.11
C TYR A 99 -22.07 -54.59 6.17
N SER A 100 -21.31 -55.64 6.51
CA SER A 100 -20.10 -56.20 5.86
C SER A 100 -18.81 -55.62 6.45
N GLY A 101 -17.92 -56.35 7.10
CA GLY A 101 -17.58 -57.78 7.10
C GLY A 101 -16.04 -57.85 7.17
N GLY A 102 -15.38 -58.77 7.86
CA GLY A 102 -15.85 -59.83 8.76
C GLY A 102 -14.64 -60.54 9.39
N GLY A 103 -14.89 -61.30 10.47
CA GLY A 103 -13.90 -62.19 11.10
C GLY A 103 -12.85 -61.52 12.02
N GLN A 104 -12.24 -62.21 12.98
CA GLN A 104 -12.56 -63.55 13.54
C GLN A 104 -11.83 -63.74 14.90
N GLY A 105 -12.43 -64.48 15.83
CA GLY A 105 -11.92 -64.71 17.20
C GLY A 105 -12.30 -63.58 18.16
N GLY A 106 -12.84 -63.81 19.36
CA GLY A 106 -12.51 -64.89 20.30
C GLY A 106 -11.11 -64.61 20.86
N TYR A 107 -10.85 -64.46 22.16
CA TYR A 107 -11.38 -65.00 23.42
C TYR A 107 -10.78 -64.07 24.50
N GLY A 108 -11.33 -63.75 25.68
CA GLY A 108 -12.33 -64.37 26.53
C GLY A 108 -11.90 -64.09 28.00
N GLY A 109 -12.80 -63.59 28.85
CA GLY A 109 -12.51 -63.23 30.25
C GLY A 109 -11.73 -61.90 30.44
N GLY A 110 -11.91 -61.14 31.52
CA GLY A 110 -12.81 -61.32 32.67
C GLY A 110 -12.18 -60.74 33.95
N GLN A 111 -12.88 -59.83 34.64
CA GLN A 111 -12.46 -59.13 35.88
C GLN A 111 -11.18 -58.26 35.72
N GLY A 112 -10.98 -57.11 36.37
CA GLY A 112 -11.48 -56.61 37.66
C GLY A 112 -10.28 -56.54 38.63
N GLY A 113 -9.93 -55.43 39.30
CA GLY A 113 -10.51 -54.08 39.30
C GLY A 113 -9.64 -53.12 40.14
N TYR A 114 -10.26 -52.08 40.70
CA TYR A 114 -9.87 -51.31 41.92
C TYR A 114 -8.43 -50.79 42.15
N GLY A 115 -8.34 -49.46 42.37
CA GLY A 115 -7.31 -48.80 43.19
C GLY A 115 -5.96 -48.49 42.49
N GLY A 116 -5.25 -47.39 42.79
CA GLY A 116 -5.50 -46.33 43.78
C GLY A 116 -4.34 -46.17 44.77
N GLY A 117 -3.54 -45.11 44.62
CA GLY A 117 -2.38 -44.77 45.47
C GLY A 117 -1.11 -44.59 44.62
N ARG A 118 -0.54 -43.39 44.40
CA ARG A 118 0.12 -42.40 45.30
C ARG A 118 1.43 -42.88 45.95
N GLY A 119 2.48 -42.08 45.71
CA GLY A 119 3.84 -42.24 46.26
C GLY A 119 4.76 -43.02 45.29
N GLY A 120 5.98 -42.58 44.98
CA GLY A 120 6.71 -41.39 45.39
C GLY A 120 8.22 -41.69 45.44
N GLY A 121 9.08 -40.72 45.14
CA GLY A 121 10.52 -40.83 45.40
C GLY A 121 11.44 -40.68 44.18
N GLY A 122 12.41 -39.77 44.33
CA GLY A 122 13.42 -39.40 43.36
C GLY A 122 14.41 -40.50 42.92
N GLY A 123 15.26 -40.12 41.97
CA GLY A 123 16.34 -40.95 41.44
C GLY A 123 16.95 -40.27 40.22
N GLY A 124 17.95 -39.41 40.43
CA GLY A 124 18.72 -38.84 39.33
C GLY A 124 19.84 -39.79 38.89
N TYR A 125 20.23 -39.71 37.62
CA TYR A 125 21.45 -40.36 37.12
C TYR A 125 22.23 -39.36 36.26
N SER A 126 23.52 -39.24 36.59
CA SER A 126 24.53 -38.52 35.85
C SER A 126 25.32 -39.49 34.96
N GLY A 127 26.05 -38.94 33.98
CA GLY A 127 26.98 -39.67 33.12
C GLY A 127 26.37 -40.10 31.78
N GLY A 128 27.08 -40.01 30.65
CA GLY A 128 28.48 -39.61 30.47
C GLY A 128 29.20 -40.60 29.55
N GLY A 129 29.55 -40.15 28.35
CA GLY A 129 30.21 -40.97 27.33
C GLY A 129 29.83 -40.47 25.92
N GLY A 130 30.73 -40.01 25.05
CA GLY A 130 32.18 -39.94 25.15
C GLY A 130 32.85 -40.94 24.23
N TYR A 131 33.02 -40.57 22.95
CA TYR A 131 33.82 -41.30 21.98
C TYR A 131 34.50 -40.32 21.00
N GLY A 132 35.84 -40.29 21.03
CA GLY A 132 36.63 -39.95 19.86
C GLY A 132 36.66 -41.13 18.86
N GLY A 133 37.31 -41.07 17.71
CA GLY A 133 38.20 -40.02 17.21
C GLY A 133 39.48 -40.63 16.61
N GLN A 134 39.46 -41.00 15.33
CA GLN A 134 40.65 -41.37 14.53
C GLN A 134 40.29 -41.18 13.04
N GLN A 135 40.79 -40.14 12.35
CA GLN A 135 42.10 -39.99 11.69
C GLN A 135 42.35 -40.88 10.47
N GLY A 136 42.75 -40.25 9.36
CA GLY A 136 43.71 -40.81 8.40
C GLY A 136 43.22 -40.98 6.95
N GLY A 137 43.82 -40.24 6.00
CA GLY A 137 43.65 -40.50 4.56
C GLY A 137 43.69 -39.26 3.66
N GLY A 138 44.86 -38.64 3.52
CA GLY A 138 45.07 -37.54 2.56
C GLY A 138 45.90 -37.98 1.35
N TYR A 139 45.68 -37.33 0.20
CA TYR A 139 46.52 -37.45 -0.99
C TYR A 139 46.83 -36.05 -1.53
N SER A 140 48.07 -35.83 -1.93
CA SER A 140 48.60 -34.56 -2.43
C SER A 140 49.30 -34.78 -3.76
N GLY A 141 49.32 -33.76 -4.62
CA GLY A 141 50.48 -33.53 -5.49
C GLY A 141 50.22 -33.37 -6.99
N GLY A 142 50.74 -32.26 -7.53
CA GLY A 142 51.03 -32.07 -8.97
C GLY A 142 49.86 -31.53 -9.80
N GLY A 143 50.00 -30.45 -10.59
CA GLY A 143 51.16 -29.62 -10.91
C GLY A 143 51.39 -29.57 -12.42
N GLY A 144 51.36 -28.37 -13.01
CA GLY A 144 51.57 -28.19 -14.44
C GLY A 144 51.21 -26.78 -14.91
N GLY A 145 52.23 -25.95 -15.12
CA GLY A 145 52.10 -24.63 -15.71
C GLY A 145 52.96 -24.49 -16.97
N TYR A 146 52.39 -23.87 -17.99
CA TYR A 146 52.99 -23.39 -19.23
C TYR A 146 52.01 -22.34 -19.78
N GLY A 147 52.39 -21.22 -20.38
CA GLY A 147 53.63 -20.87 -21.05
C GLY A 147 53.18 -20.15 -22.32
N GLY A 148 53.29 -18.82 -22.36
CA GLY A 148 52.68 -18.02 -23.44
C GLY A 148 53.54 -17.96 -24.71
N GLN A 149 52.93 -17.63 -25.85
CA GLN A 149 53.68 -17.15 -27.01
C GLN A 149 52.89 -16.13 -27.86
N GLN A 150 53.63 -15.29 -28.57
CA GLN A 150 53.21 -14.14 -29.35
C GLN A 150 52.98 -14.48 -30.83
N GLY A 151 52.32 -13.57 -31.56
CA GLY A 151 52.29 -13.50 -33.03
C GLY A 151 51.05 -14.13 -33.68
N GLY A 152 50.48 -13.60 -34.77
CA GLY A 152 50.78 -12.35 -35.49
C GLY A 152 50.54 -12.46 -37.01
N GLY A 153 49.97 -11.43 -37.63
CA GLY A 153 50.09 -11.16 -39.08
C GLY A 153 48.88 -11.47 -40.00
N GLY A 154 48.57 -10.52 -40.89
CA GLY A 154 47.58 -10.59 -42.00
C GLY A 154 46.24 -9.91 -41.67
N GLY A 155 45.83 -8.75 -42.22
CA GLY A 155 46.25 -8.05 -43.46
C GLY A 155 45.54 -8.69 -44.65
N TYR A 156 44.44 -8.13 -45.20
CA TYR A 156 44.36 -7.02 -46.20
C TYR A 156 42.93 -6.40 -46.24
N SER A 157 42.60 -5.26 -46.89
CA SER A 157 43.34 -4.05 -47.33
C SER A 157 42.32 -2.99 -47.86
N GLY A 158 42.68 -1.69 -47.88
CA GLY A 158 42.01 -0.60 -48.63
C GLY A 158 40.90 0.18 -47.89
N GLY A 159 40.82 1.52 -47.94
CA GLY A 159 41.78 2.50 -48.50
C GLY A 159 41.16 3.90 -48.71
N GLY A 160 41.88 4.96 -48.28
CA GLY A 160 41.60 6.38 -48.59
C GLY A 160 40.55 7.10 -47.73
N GLY A 161 40.72 8.37 -47.33
CA GLY A 161 41.92 9.21 -47.42
C GLY A 161 41.66 10.73 -47.25
N GLY A 162 42.30 11.35 -46.24
CA GLY A 162 42.54 12.81 -46.12
C GLY A 162 41.39 13.71 -45.63
N GLN A 163 41.63 14.92 -45.10
CA GLN A 163 42.87 15.53 -44.61
C GLN A 163 42.59 16.83 -43.82
N GLY A 164 43.40 17.10 -42.77
CA GLY A 164 43.65 18.43 -42.15
C GLY A 164 42.65 18.88 -41.08
N GLY A 165 43.01 19.32 -39.86
CA GLY A 165 44.27 19.92 -39.37
C GLY A 165 44.31 21.43 -39.67
N GLY A 166 44.42 22.37 -38.73
CA GLY A 166 44.57 22.32 -37.27
C GLY A 166 45.49 23.46 -36.79
N TRP A 167 45.19 24.07 -35.63
CA TRP A 167 46.03 25.06 -34.90
C TRP A 167 46.15 26.48 -35.56
N ARG A 168 46.47 27.60 -34.89
CA ARG A 168 46.37 28.10 -33.48
C ARG A 168 46.94 29.55 -33.45
N GLN A 169 46.49 30.42 -32.53
CA GLN A 169 47.20 31.67 -32.10
C GLN A 169 47.22 32.83 -33.16
N GLY A 170 47.24 34.13 -32.83
CA GLY A 170 47.06 34.88 -31.56
C GLY A 170 47.47 36.37 -31.72
N GLY A 171 46.96 37.28 -30.86
CA GLY A 171 47.33 38.72 -30.82
C GLY A 171 46.68 39.63 -31.89
N GLY A 172 46.58 40.95 -31.74
CA GLY A 172 46.89 41.85 -30.61
C GLY A 172 46.89 43.34 -31.04
N GLY A 173 46.78 44.29 -30.07
CA GLY A 173 46.88 45.75 -30.30
C GLY A 173 45.61 46.42 -30.87
N GLY A 174 45.38 47.73 -30.72
CA GLY A 174 46.11 48.82 -30.06
C GLY A 174 45.23 50.09 -29.99
N GLY A 175 45.69 51.20 -29.40
CA GLY A 175 44.86 52.41 -29.19
C GLY A 175 45.48 53.74 -29.60
N TYR A 176 44.77 54.82 -29.27
CA TYR A 176 45.08 56.27 -29.33
C TYR A 176 44.79 57.07 -30.62
N GLN A 177 43.96 58.12 -30.45
CA GLN A 177 43.89 59.47 -31.08
C GLN A 177 43.98 59.59 -32.63
N GLN A 178 43.25 60.50 -33.31
CA GLN A 178 42.93 61.89 -32.93
C GLN A 178 41.84 62.49 -33.84
N GLY A 179 41.02 63.44 -33.31
CA GLY A 179 40.61 64.67 -34.01
C GLY A 179 39.30 64.69 -34.81
N GLY A 180 38.52 65.78 -34.66
CA GLY A 180 37.36 66.10 -35.52
C GLY A 180 36.13 66.59 -34.75
N GLU A 181 35.98 67.91 -34.60
CA GLU A 181 34.82 68.54 -33.96
C GLU A 181 33.60 68.53 -34.88
N HIS A 182 32.42 68.14 -34.38
CA HIS A 182 31.14 68.55 -34.97
C HIS A 182 30.06 68.72 -33.89
N ILE A 183 29.44 69.89 -33.90
CA ILE A 183 28.35 70.32 -33.01
C ILE A 183 27.03 69.75 -33.54
N HIS A 184 26.08 69.36 -32.67
CA HIS A 184 24.63 69.68 -32.73
C HIS A 184 23.75 68.78 -31.82
N HIS A 185 22.88 69.45 -31.05
CA HIS A 185 21.64 68.99 -30.40
C HIS A 185 21.63 67.72 -29.53
N SER A 186 21.48 67.95 -28.22
CA SER A 186 21.13 66.94 -27.21
C SER A 186 19.67 66.49 -27.31
N ALA A 187 19.43 65.32 -27.92
CA ALA A 187 18.19 64.57 -27.71
C ALA A 187 18.35 63.63 -26.50
N GLN A 188 17.43 63.70 -25.53
CA GLN A 188 17.43 62.75 -24.41
C GLN A 188 16.98 61.36 -24.89
N PRO A 189 17.60 60.26 -24.41
CA PRO A 189 17.09 58.92 -24.68
C PRO A 189 15.74 58.69 -23.97
N PRO A 190 14.82 57.92 -24.56
CA PRO A 190 13.52 57.65 -23.94
C PRO A 190 13.67 56.82 -22.65
N SER A 191 12.86 57.17 -21.65
CA SER A 191 12.81 56.50 -20.35
C SER A 191 12.49 55.00 -20.48
N PRO A 192 13.08 54.13 -19.65
CA PRO A 192 12.74 52.71 -19.67
C PRO A 192 11.27 52.48 -19.31
N ILE A 193 10.60 51.65 -20.11
CA ILE A 193 9.20 51.22 -19.92
C ILE A 193 9.05 50.64 -18.50
N PRO A 194 7.99 50.99 -17.73
CA PRO A 194 7.77 50.41 -16.42
C PRO A 194 7.68 48.89 -16.52
N ASN A 195 8.61 48.21 -15.84
CA ASN A 195 8.70 46.76 -15.85
C ASN A 195 7.38 46.17 -15.32
N MET A 196 6.63 45.48 -16.18
CA MET A 196 5.41 44.79 -15.76
C MET A 196 5.78 43.85 -14.61
N ALA A 197 5.19 44.06 -13.44
CA ALA A 197 5.56 43.35 -12.23
C ALA A 197 5.44 41.85 -12.46
N ALA A 198 6.57 41.16 -12.53
CA ALA A 198 6.61 39.72 -12.65
C ALA A 198 5.87 39.12 -11.45
N THR A 199 4.77 38.40 -11.71
CA THR A 199 4.00 37.70 -10.69
C THR A 199 4.97 36.93 -9.79
N PRO A 200 5.00 37.17 -8.47
CA PRO A 200 6.07 36.67 -7.61
C PRO A 200 6.09 35.14 -7.66
N THR A 201 7.13 34.58 -8.27
CA THR A 201 7.28 33.13 -8.44
C THR A 201 7.22 32.47 -7.06
N PRO A 202 6.31 31.51 -6.81
CA PRO A 202 6.08 30.99 -5.48
C PRO A 202 7.38 30.41 -4.91
N THR A 203 7.80 30.93 -3.75
CA THR A 203 9.09 30.62 -3.14
C THR A 203 9.20 29.12 -2.88
N THR A 204 10.05 28.45 -3.65
CA THR A 204 10.24 27.00 -3.55
C THR A 204 10.93 26.66 -2.24
N LEU A 205 10.25 25.90 -1.39
CA LEU A 205 10.79 25.42 -0.11
C LEU A 205 11.97 24.48 -0.36
N ARG A 206 12.97 24.49 0.52
CA ARG A 206 14.20 23.69 0.36
C ARG A 206 14.36 22.75 1.55
N PHE A 207 14.55 21.47 1.25
CA PHE A 207 14.79 20.41 2.22
C PHE A 207 16.01 19.58 1.81
N THR A 208 16.59 18.87 2.75
CA THR A 208 17.72 17.96 2.54
C THR A 208 17.43 16.56 3.07
N GLY A 209 18.10 15.57 2.47
CA GLY A 209 18.04 14.16 2.86
C GLY A 209 16.76 13.43 2.44
N SER A 210 16.77 12.11 2.61
CA SER A 210 15.63 11.22 2.29
C SER A 210 14.70 10.95 3.48
N LYS A 211 15.10 11.31 4.72
CA LYS A 211 14.23 11.20 5.90
C LYS A 211 12.98 12.09 5.71
N HIS A 212 11.80 11.56 6.10
CA HIS A 212 10.49 12.23 5.99
C HIS A 212 10.12 12.72 4.57
N LEU A 213 10.74 12.17 3.51
CA LEU A 213 10.53 12.59 2.13
C LEU A 213 9.04 12.53 1.71
N ILE A 214 8.35 11.43 2.03
CA ILE A 214 6.92 11.23 1.70
C ILE A 214 6.03 12.22 2.44
N GLN A 215 6.29 12.42 3.73
CA GLN A 215 5.57 13.38 4.58
C GLN A 215 5.70 14.81 4.02
N ARG A 216 6.89 15.21 3.59
CA ARG A 216 7.13 16.52 2.93
C ARG A 216 6.39 16.64 1.60
N LEU A 217 6.34 15.58 0.78
CA LEU A 217 5.56 15.56 -0.47
C LEU A 217 4.06 15.68 -0.20
N VAL A 218 3.52 14.96 0.78
CA VAL A 218 2.11 15.06 1.21
C VAL A 218 1.79 16.48 1.68
N LEU A 219 2.63 17.07 2.53
CA LEU A 219 2.45 18.45 2.99
C LEU A 219 2.54 19.48 1.85
N ALA A 220 3.44 19.30 0.87
CA ALA A 220 3.47 20.13 -0.34
C ALA A 220 2.16 20.02 -1.13
N THR A 221 1.65 18.79 -1.30
CA THR A 221 0.40 18.52 -2.02
C THR A 221 -0.80 19.17 -1.33
N LEU A 222 -0.90 19.04 0.00
CA LEU A 222 -1.98 19.66 0.79
C LEU A 222 -1.91 21.20 0.80
N THR A 223 -0.70 21.77 0.81
CA THR A 223 -0.51 23.23 0.93
C THR A 223 -0.34 23.98 -0.39
N GLY A 224 -0.28 23.27 -1.52
CA GLY A 224 0.01 23.85 -2.84
C GLY A 224 1.41 24.48 -2.96
N LYS A 225 2.32 24.23 -2.01
CA LYS A 225 3.65 24.86 -2.00
C LYS A 225 4.70 24.02 -2.73
N PRO A 226 5.40 24.57 -3.75
CA PRO A 226 6.48 23.85 -4.42
C PRO A 226 7.67 23.65 -3.47
N LEU A 227 8.33 22.50 -3.58
CA LEU A 227 9.52 22.17 -2.80
C LEU A 227 10.62 21.52 -3.62
N ARG A 228 11.86 21.63 -3.13
CA ARG A 228 13.04 20.95 -3.65
C ARG A 228 13.71 20.19 -2.52
N ILE A 229 13.86 18.88 -2.67
CA ILE A 229 14.60 18.02 -1.74
C ILE A 229 15.93 17.64 -2.41
N SER A 230 17.06 17.99 -1.82
CA SER A 230 18.40 17.63 -2.30
C SER A 230 19.12 16.66 -1.35
N GLN A 231 20.28 16.14 -1.77
CA GLN A 231 21.12 15.23 -0.98
C GLN A 231 20.40 13.92 -0.58
N ILE A 232 19.48 13.44 -1.42
CA ILE A 232 18.78 12.16 -1.23
C ILE A 232 19.80 11.03 -1.36
N ARG A 233 20.21 10.45 -0.22
CA ARG A 233 21.25 9.39 -0.10
C ARG A 233 22.55 9.71 -0.87
N SER A 234 22.94 10.97 -0.97
CA SER A 234 24.14 11.37 -1.73
C SER A 234 25.47 10.85 -1.18
N ALA A 235 25.50 10.38 0.08
CA ALA A 235 26.66 9.71 0.68
C ALA A 235 26.72 8.19 0.41
N SER A 236 25.69 7.60 -0.23
CA SER A 236 25.66 6.18 -0.55
C SER A 236 26.37 5.91 -1.88
N HIS A 237 27.51 5.22 -1.84
CA HIS A 237 28.23 4.83 -3.05
C HIS A 237 27.55 3.69 -3.82
N THR A 238 26.79 2.83 -3.14
CA THR A 238 26.16 1.64 -3.73
C THR A 238 24.73 1.87 -4.22
N SER A 239 24.03 2.86 -3.67
CA SER A 239 22.65 3.21 -4.04
C SER A 239 22.35 4.68 -3.72
N PRO A 240 22.92 5.63 -4.48
CA PRO A 240 22.59 7.05 -4.36
C PRO A 240 21.20 7.34 -4.93
N GLY A 241 20.59 8.44 -4.48
CA GLY A 241 19.30 8.91 -5.03
C GLY A 241 18.08 8.20 -4.44
N LEU A 242 16.95 8.32 -5.14
CA LEU A 242 15.65 7.79 -4.72
C LEU A 242 15.61 6.25 -4.65
N ALA A 243 14.89 5.72 -3.67
CA ALA A 243 14.65 4.29 -3.54
C ALA A 243 13.46 3.84 -4.42
N PRO A 244 13.39 2.57 -4.87
CA PRO A 244 12.31 2.10 -5.75
C PRO A 244 10.89 2.35 -5.22
N HIS A 245 10.70 2.29 -3.89
CA HIS A 245 9.42 2.55 -3.24
C HIS A 245 9.07 4.06 -3.19
N GLU A 246 10.05 4.95 -3.13
CA GLU A 246 9.85 6.40 -3.21
C GLU A 246 9.50 6.82 -4.64
N VAL A 247 10.17 6.24 -5.65
CA VAL A 247 9.82 6.44 -7.08
C VAL A 247 8.41 5.91 -7.37
N SER A 248 8.06 4.74 -6.82
CA SER A 248 6.70 4.20 -6.91
C SER A 248 5.67 5.14 -6.24
N PHE A 249 5.99 5.74 -5.09
CA PHE A 249 5.11 6.72 -4.46
C PHE A 249 4.95 8.01 -5.28
N LEU A 250 6.02 8.51 -5.92
CA LEU A 250 5.92 9.68 -6.79
C LEU A 250 5.00 9.44 -7.99
N ARG A 251 5.06 8.25 -8.61
CA ARG A 251 4.11 7.85 -9.67
C ARG A 251 2.66 7.76 -9.17
N LEU A 252 2.45 7.26 -7.95
CA LEU A 252 1.13 7.23 -7.31
C LEU A 252 0.59 8.65 -7.05
N LEU A 253 1.46 9.57 -6.61
CA LEU A 253 1.12 10.96 -6.34
C LEU A 253 0.77 11.71 -7.63
N GLU A 254 1.51 11.46 -8.70
CA GLU A 254 1.20 11.93 -10.06
C GLU A 254 -0.15 11.37 -10.56
N ALA A 255 -0.44 10.09 -10.36
CA ALA A 255 -1.72 9.48 -10.75
C ALA A 255 -2.94 9.99 -9.94
N LEU A 256 -2.73 10.47 -8.71
CA LEU A 256 -3.77 11.00 -7.83
C LEU A 256 -4.07 12.50 -8.05
N THR A 257 -3.11 13.23 -8.62
CA THR A 257 -3.16 14.69 -8.78
C THR A 257 -3.21 15.09 -10.25
N ASN A 258 -3.63 16.33 -10.53
CA ASN A 258 -3.63 16.89 -11.88
C ASN A 258 -2.83 18.18 -11.92
N GLY A 259 -1.99 18.34 -12.94
CA GLY A 259 -1.10 19.49 -13.12
C GLY A 259 0.13 19.50 -12.21
N SER A 260 0.41 18.42 -11.48
CA SER A 260 1.65 18.30 -10.72
C SER A 260 2.85 18.15 -11.66
N GLN A 261 3.99 18.75 -11.32
CA GLN A 261 5.25 18.55 -12.04
C GLN A 261 6.29 17.99 -11.07
N ILE A 262 6.93 16.87 -11.47
CA ILE A 262 8.01 16.23 -10.72
C ILE A 262 9.25 16.22 -11.63
N GLU A 263 10.30 16.93 -11.22
CA GLU A 263 11.55 17.03 -11.94
C GLU A 263 12.69 16.40 -11.13
N PHE A 264 13.51 15.58 -11.79
CA PHE A 264 14.62 14.84 -11.16
C PHE A 264 15.97 15.40 -11.62
N SER A 265 16.98 15.39 -10.75
CA SER A 265 18.37 15.49 -11.22
C SER A 265 18.77 14.20 -11.93
N TYR A 266 19.71 14.28 -12.88
CA TYR A 266 20.29 13.12 -13.57
C TYR A 266 20.77 12.01 -12.62
N THR A 267 21.32 12.42 -11.47
CA THR A 267 21.80 11.54 -10.38
C THR A 267 20.70 10.95 -9.48
N GLY A 268 19.44 11.35 -9.63
CA GLY A 268 18.34 11.00 -8.72
C GLY A 268 18.49 11.51 -7.27
N THR A 269 19.55 12.26 -6.94
CA THR A 269 19.84 12.79 -5.59
C THR A 269 19.10 14.08 -5.26
N THR A 270 18.36 14.66 -6.21
CA THR A 270 17.52 15.83 -6.02
C THR A 270 16.19 15.70 -6.75
N VAL A 271 15.10 16.09 -6.08
CA VAL A 271 13.73 16.19 -6.63
C VAL A 271 13.24 17.62 -6.48
N LEU A 272 12.65 18.19 -7.52
CA LEU A 272 11.82 19.37 -7.47
C LEU A 272 10.37 18.92 -7.70
N TYR A 273 9.48 19.23 -6.75
CA TYR A 273 8.06 18.92 -6.81
C TYR A 273 7.25 20.20 -6.79
N LYS A 274 6.46 20.42 -7.83
CA LYS A 274 5.42 21.46 -7.89
C LYS A 274 4.07 20.75 -7.77
N PRO A 275 3.34 20.91 -6.65
CA PRO A 275 2.09 20.20 -6.43
C PRO A 275 0.98 20.65 -7.38
N GLY A 276 0.13 19.70 -7.76
CA GLY A 276 -1.08 19.92 -8.53
C GLY A 276 -2.34 19.87 -7.66
N LEU A 277 -3.52 19.89 -8.30
CA LEU A 277 -4.80 19.68 -7.60
C LEU A 277 -5.04 18.20 -7.33
N ILE A 278 -5.49 17.84 -6.13
CA ILE A 278 -5.86 16.46 -5.79
C ILE A 278 -7.20 16.13 -6.47
N THR A 279 -7.18 15.36 -7.57
CA THR A 279 -8.40 14.99 -8.29
C THR A 279 -9.08 13.76 -7.70
N GLY A 280 -8.32 12.84 -7.12
CA GLY A 280 -8.82 11.50 -6.78
C GLY A 280 -9.07 10.67 -8.03
N SER A 281 -9.88 9.61 -7.92
CA SER A 281 -10.09 8.63 -9.01
C SER A 281 -11.13 9.09 -10.05
N ALA A 282 -11.11 10.37 -10.40
CA ALA A 282 -12.00 10.95 -11.40
C ALA A 282 -11.71 10.40 -12.81
N ALA A 283 -12.76 10.21 -13.62
CA ALA A 283 -12.61 9.74 -14.99
C ALA A 283 -11.72 10.69 -15.82
N GLY A 284 -10.91 10.11 -16.71
CA GLY A 284 -9.96 10.83 -17.56
C GLY A 284 -8.67 11.29 -16.87
N HIS A 285 -8.51 11.06 -15.56
CA HIS A 285 -7.36 11.52 -14.78
C HIS A 285 -6.73 10.35 -14.01
N GLY A 286 -5.84 9.60 -14.67
CA GLY A 286 -5.12 8.44 -14.08
C GLY A 286 -5.98 7.20 -13.77
N ALA A 287 -7.28 7.36 -13.53
CA ALA A 287 -8.21 6.29 -13.19
C ALA A 287 -8.86 5.66 -14.44
N GLN A 288 -8.91 4.32 -14.48
CA GLN A 288 -9.67 3.55 -15.45
C GLN A 288 -10.88 2.91 -14.75
N GLY A 289 -12.09 3.13 -15.27
CA GLY A 289 -13.32 2.65 -14.63
C GLY A 289 -13.54 3.17 -13.20
N GLY A 290 -13.02 4.35 -12.87
CA GLY A 290 -13.07 4.93 -11.53
C GLY A 290 -12.10 4.31 -10.52
N VAL A 291 -11.12 3.50 -10.97
CA VAL A 291 -10.07 2.90 -10.13
C VAL A 291 -8.70 3.32 -10.65
N ILE A 292 -7.85 3.82 -9.76
CA ILE A 292 -6.41 3.98 -10.03
C ILE A 292 -5.75 2.65 -9.70
N ARG A 293 -5.14 1.99 -10.70
CA ARG A 293 -4.37 0.76 -10.49
C ARG A 293 -2.90 1.14 -10.30
N HIS A 294 -2.36 0.86 -9.12
CA HIS A 294 -0.97 1.18 -8.79
C HIS A 294 -0.14 -0.10 -8.64
N GLU A 295 0.83 -0.31 -9.53
CA GLU A 295 1.72 -1.47 -9.46
C GLU A 295 2.97 -1.18 -8.63
N VAL A 296 3.16 -1.97 -7.56
CA VAL A 296 4.32 -1.87 -6.68
C VAL A 296 5.41 -2.83 -7.17
N PRO A 297 6.64 -2.35 -7.45
CA PRO A 297 7.71 -3.16 -8.03
C PRO A 297 8.25 -4.19 -7.03
N GLY A 298 8.68 -5.36 -7.53
CA GLY A 298 9.10 -6.52 -6.71
C GLY A 298 10.31 -6.29 -5.80
N GLU A 299 11.06 -5.20 -6.01
CA GLU A 299 12.16 -4.78 -5.14
C GLU A 299 11.71 -4.02 -3.89
N CYS A 300 10.40 -3.72 -3.76
CA CYS A 300 9.87 -3.04 -2.59
C CYS A 300 10.16 -3.83 -1.30
N ARG A 301 10.72 -3.14 -0.31
CA ARG A 301 10.92 -3.62 1.07
C ARG A 301 9.95 -3.00 2.07
N ARG A 302 9.12 -2.05 1.61
CA ARG A 302 8.16 -1.34 2.45
C ARG A 302 6.80 -2.03 2.41
N GLY A 303 6.11 -2.03 3.53
CA GLY A 303 4.71 -2.45 3.63
C GLY A 303 3.81 -1.51 2.82
N VAL A 304 2.67 -2.02 2.35
CA VAL A 304 1.73 -1.20 1.57
C VAL A 304 1.13 -0.03 2.38
N SER A 305 1.18 -0.09 3.72
CA SER A 305 0.87 1.03 4.62
C SER A 305 1.70 2.29 4.36
N TYR A 306 2.95 2.14 3.89
CA TYR A 306 3.80 3.25 3.42
C TYR A 306 3.14 4.10 2.33
N PHE A 307 2.28 3.49 1.51
CA PHE A 307 1.51 4.18 0.48
C PHE A 307 0.10 4.54 0.99
N LEU A 308 -0.57 3.64 1.72
CA LEU A 308 -1.94 3.85 2.20
C LEU A 308 -2.07 5.02 3.17
N VAL A 309 -1.17 5.19 4.14
CA VAL A 309 -1.30 6.24 5.17
C VAL A 309 -1.19 7.65 4.55
N PRO A 310 -0.20 7.94 3.68
CA PRO A 310 -0.19 9.15 2.86
C PRO A 310 -1.46 9.35 2.00
N LEU A 311 -1.98 8.29 1.36
CA LEU A 311 -3.22 8.41 0.58
C LEU A 311 -4.42 8.75 1.45
N CYS A 312 -4.56 8.15 2.63
CA CYS A 312 -5.64 8.45 3.57
C CYS A 312 -5.59 9.91 4.04
N LEU A 313 -4.40 10.51 4.14
CA LEU A 313 -4.24 11.94 4.44
C LEU A 313 -4.66 12.86 3.28
N LEU A 314 -4.43 12.46 2.01
CA LEU A 314 -4.78 13.25 0.84
C LEU A 314 -6.26 13.10 0.42
N ALA A 315 -6.85 11.92 0.63
CA ALA A 315 -8.17 11.57 0.12
C ALA A 315 -9.38 12.42 0.60
N PRO A 316 -9.42 12.95 1.85
CA PRO A 316 -10.47 13.89 2.28
C PRO A 316 -10.50 15.18 1.47
N PHE A 317 -9.34 15.60 0.94
CA PHE A 317 -9.15 16.86 0.24
C PHE A 317 -9.18 16.72 -1.30
N ALA A 318 -9.45 15.51 -1.80
CA ALA A 318 -9.61 15.23 -3.22
C ALA A 318 -10.90 15.86 -3.78
N LYS A 319 -10.92 16.16 -5.08
CA LYS A 319 -12.13 16.66 -5.77
C LYS A 319 -13.23 15.59 -5.87
N ALA A 320 -12.85 14.33 -6.06
CA ALA A 320 -13.74 13.17 -6.15
C ALA A 320 -13.26 12.05 -5.21
N GLY A 321 -14.06 10.99 -5.08
CA GLY A 321 -13.71 9.80 -4.31
C GLY A 321 -12.37 9.20 -4.73
N VAL A 322 -11.57 8.76 -3.75
CA VAL A 322 -10.30 8.09 -3.99
C VAL A 322 -10.52 6.58 -3.93
N ASN A 323 -10.25 5.90 -5.05
CA ASN A 323 -10.33 4.46 -5.19
C ASN A 323 -9.04 3.97 -5.85
N VAL A 324 -8.16 3.37 -5.05
CA VAL A 324 -6.82 2.93 -5.46
C VAL A 324 -6.67 1.45 -5.19
N LEU A 325 -6.38 0.68 -6.23
CA LEU A 325 -6.06 -0.74 -6.16
C LEU A 325 -4.55 -0.94 -6.28
N PHE A 326 -3.92 -1.39 -5.19
CA PHE A 326 -2.53 -1.79 -5.15
C PHE A 326 -2.38 -3.24 -5.64
N THR A 327 -1.55 -3.44 -6.66
CA THR A 327 -1.21 -4.73 -7.25
C THR A 327 0.30 -4.87 -7.46
N GLY A 328 0.74 -6.05 -7.89
CA GLY A 328 2.11 -6.28 -8.35
C GLY A 328 2.99 -7.04 -7.35
N PRO A 329 4.19 -7.44 -7.77
CA PRO A 329 5.07 -8.32 -7.01
C PRO A 329 5.68 -7.66 -5.75
N GLY A 330 5.53 -6.35 -5.57
CA GLY A 330 6.03 -5.60 -4.42
C GLY A 330 5.05 -5.41 -3.26
N VAL A 331 3.80 -5.84 -3.37
CA VAL A 331 2.77 -5.55 -2.36
C VAL A 331 2.91 -6.50 -1.15
N ILE A 332 3.44 -5.96 -0.05
CA ILE A 332 3.51 -6.60 1.27
C ILE A 332 2.35 -6.06 2.12
N THR A 333 1.51 -6.94 2.68
CA THR A 333 0.34 -6.55 3.50
C THR A 333 0.55 -6.74 5.00
N SER A 334 1.60 -7.48 5.38
CA SER A 334 2.07 -7.60 6.77
C SER A 334 2.77 -6.34 7.25
N SER A 335 3.16 -6.32 8.52
CA SER A 335 4.19 -5.39 8.98
C SER A 335 5.57 -5.74 8.41
N THR A 336 6.52 -4.81 8.53
CA THR A 336 7.90 -4.98 8.02
C THR A 336 8.94 -4.55 9.06
N GLU A 337 10.15 -5.09 8.91
CA GLU A 337 11.35 -4.67 9.67
C GLU A 337 11.72 -3.19 9.46
N ALA A 338 11.15 -2.52 8.44
CA ALA A 338 11.32 -1.09 8.19
C ALA A 338 10.39 -0.20 9.05
N GLY A 339 9.61 -0.78 9.97
CA GLY A 339 8.66 -0.07 10.82
C GLY A 339 7.33 0.25 10.14
N ASP A 340 6.99 -0.43 9.03
CA ASP A 340 5.68 -0.29 8.40
C ASP A 340 4.65 -1.17 9.11
N VAL A 341 3.47 -0.61 9.41
CA VAL A 341 2.36 -1.37 10.02
C VAL A 341 1.60 -2.23 9.02
N SER A 342 0.92 -3.25 9.50
CA SER A 342 0.04 -4.13 8.72
C SER A 342 -1.18 -3.38 8.17
N VAL A 343 -1.79 -3.93 7.11
CA VAL A 343 -3.02 -3.38 6.52
C VAL A 343 -4.20 -3.44 7.49
N ASP A 344 -4.23 -4.44 8.38
CA ASP A 344 -5.23 -4.53 9.45
C ASP A 344 -5.11 -3.35 10.41
N THR A 345 -3.89 -2.98 10.83
CA THR A 345 -3.63 -1.79 11.66
C THR A 345 -4.08 -0.50 10.96
N VAL A 346 -3.79 -0.33 9.66
CA VAL A 346 -4.30 0.84 8.90
C VAL A 346 -5.83 0.89 8.94
N ARG A 347 -6.50 -0.23 8.71
CA ARG A 347 -7.97 -0.34 8.68
C ARG A 347 -8.63 -0.10 10.04
N THR A 348 -8.02 -0.58 11.13
CA THR A 348 -8.66 -0.64 12.46
C THR A 348 -8.17 0.40 13.45
N ALA A 349 -6.98 0.99 13.24
CA ALA A 349 -6.44 2.05 14.09
C ALA A 349 -6.34 3.41 13.37
N ILE A 350 -6.01 3.45 12.07
CA ILE A 350 -5.79 4.71 11.35
C ILE A 350 -7.08 5.25 10.72
N LEU A 351 -7.87 4.44 10.01
CA LEU A 351 -9.14 4.90 9.42
C LEU A 351 -10.14 5.48 10.45
N PRO A 352 -10.34 4.88 11.65
CA PRO A 352 -11.33 5.43 12.59
C PRO A 352 -10.97 6.82 13.13
N VAL A 353 -9.68 7.23 13.10
CA VAL A 353 -9.24 8.58 13.51
C VAL A 353 -9.95 9.67 12.69
N PHE A 354 -10.22 9.40 11.41
CA PHE A 354 -10.92 10.31 10.50
C PHE A 354 -12.36 10.61 10.97
N LYS A 355 -12.99 9.70 11.74
CA LYS A 355 -14.33 9.91 12.30
C LYS A 355 -14.37 11.11 13.25
N SER A 356 -13.34 11.31 14.07
CA SER A 356 -13.22 12.46 14.98
C SER A 356 -13.26 13.81 14.22
N PHE A 357 -12.75 13.82 12.98
CA PHE A 357 -12.76 14.98 12.09
C PHE A 357 -14.07 15.12 11.27
N GLY A 358 -15.08 14.28 11.54
CA GLY A 358 -16.34 14.25 10.80
C GLY A 358 -16.28 13.50 9.47
N ILE A 359 -15.24 12.69 9.23
CA ILE A 359 -15.02 11.95 7.99
C ILE A 359 -15.25 10.45 8.25
N GLU A 360 -16.46 9.95 7.98
CA GLU A 360 -16.83 8.56 8.34
C GLU A 360 -17.51 7.72 7.24
N ARG A 361 -17.98 8.33 6.14
CA ARG A 361 -18.72 7.62 5.08
C ARG A 361 -17.77 6.96 4.07
N ASP A 362 -18.14 5.80 3.55
CA ASP A 362 -17.47 5.13 2.42
C ASP A 362 -15.94 5.02 2.58
N LEU A 363 -15.48 4.76 3.80
CA LEU A 363 -14.07 4.55 4.16
C LEU A 363 -13.82 3.04 4.29
N GLU A 364 -13.10 2.47 3.34
CA GLU A 364 -12.86 1.02 3.33
C GLU A 364 -11.45 0.69 2.82
N VAL A 365 -10.78 -0.22 3.52
CA VAL A 365 -9.55 -0.87 3.04
C VAL A 365 -9.83 -2.36 2.91
N ARG A 366 -9.95 -2.82 1.67
CA ARG A 366 -10.24 -4.21 1.30
C ARG A 366 -8.93 -4.94 1.05
N ILE A 367 -8.69 -6.01 1.79
CA ILE A 367 -7.59 -6.95 1.55
C ILE A 367 -8.13 -8.01 0.58
N LEU A 368 -7.74 -7.93 -0.69
CA LEU A 368 -8.16 -8.89 -1.72
C LEU A 368 -7.24 -10.11 -1.76
N ARG A 369 -5.95 -9.92 -1.45
CA ARG A 369 -4.98 -10.99 -1.25
C ARG A 369 -3.94 -10.58 -0.21
N ARG A 370 -3.67 -11.43 0.77
CA ARG A 370 -2.59 -11.21 1.75
C ARG A 370 -1.23 -11.64 1.22
N SER A 371 -0.19 -10.98 1.71
CA SER A 371 1.21 -11.37 1.51
C SER A 371 2.05 -10.91 2.70
N ASN A 372 2.87 -11.81 3.24
CA ASN A 372 4.04 -11.41 4.03
C ASN A 372 5.17 -10.92 3.09
N ALA A 373 6.31 -10.52 3.66
CA ALA A 373 7.51 -10.23 2.88
C ALA A 373 8.15 -11.49 2.27
N GLY A 374 8.88 -11.35 1.16
CA GLY A 374 9.69 -12.42 0.57
C GLY A 374 11.02 -12.64 1.31
N ARG A 375 11.72 -13.73 0.94
CA ARG A 375 12.89 -14.32 1.64
C ARG A 375 14.03 -13.36 2.05
N ASP A 376 14.17 -12.22 1.38
CA ASP A 376 15.21 -11.19 1.63
C ASP A 376 14.62 -9.84 2.14
N GLY A 377 13.43 -9.89 2.74
CA GLY A 377 12.60 -8.71 3.06
C GLY A 377 12.10 -7.95 1.84
N LYS A 378 12.32 -8.48 0.62
CA LYS A 378 11.93 -7.89 -0.66
C LYS A 378 10.72 -8.62 -1.25
N GLY A 379 9.81 -7.83 -1.80
CA GLY A 379 8.66 -8.34 -2.54
C GLY A 379 7.59 -8.97 -1.66
N GLY A 380 6.45 -9.18 -2.28
CA GLY A 380 5.27 -9.79 -1.71
C GLY A 380 4.43 -10.35 -2.84
N GLY A 381 3.19 -9.89 -2.96
CA GLY A 381 2.24 -10.33 -4.00
C GLY A 381 0.77 -10.21 -3.57
N GLY A 382 0.51 -9.39 -2.54
CA GLY A 382 -0.82 -9.09 -2.07
C GLY A 382 -1.56 -8.16 -3.01
N GLU A 383 -2.85 -7.96 -2.73
CA GLU A 383 -3.71 -7.01 -3.43
C GLU A 383 -4.58 -6.31 -2.40
N VAL A 384 -4.57 -4.98 -2.41
CA VAL A 384 -5.28 -4.15 -1.43
C VAL A 384 -5.96 -3.00 -2.16
N GLN A 385 -7.24 -2.78 -1.87
CA GLN A 385 -8.00 -1.67 -2.43
C GLN A 385 -8.37 -0.68 -1.32
N LEU A 386 -7.95 0.56 -1.45
CA LEU A 386 -8.45 1.69 -0.67
C LEU A 386 -9.65 2.30 -1.40
N VAL A 387 -10.76 2.45 -0.71
CA VAL A 387 -11.94 3.21 -1.13
C VAL A 387 -12.19 4.31 -0.08
N PHE A 388 -12.28 5.56 -0.53
CA PHE A 388 -12.42 6.73 0.33
C PHE A 388 -13.40 7.71 -0.34
N GLY A 389 -14.69 7.51 -0.08
CA GLY A 389 -15.78 8.25 -0.73
C GLY A 389 -16.19 9.56 -0.04
N HIS A 390 -15.60 9.92 1.10
CA HIS A 390 -16.03 11.07 1.89
C HIS A 390 -15.05 12.25 1.87
N GLN A 391 -15.19 13.09 0.86
CA GLN A 391 -14.45 14.35 0.73
C GLN A 391 -15.11 15.46 1.57
N VAL A 392 -14.30 16.23 2.30
CA VAL A 392 -14.74 17.37 3.12
C VAL A 392 -14.12 18.67 2.61
N ARG A 393 -14.75 19.82 2.91
CA ARG A 393 -14.14 21.14 2.67
C ARG A 393 -13.05 21.39 3.70
N LEU A 394 -13.37 21.25 4.98
CA LEU A 394 -12.46 21.35 6.12
C LEU A 394 -12.74 20.20 7.10
N PRO A 395 -11.71 19.57 7.67
CA PRO A 395 -11.84 18.71 8.85
C PRO A 395 -12.47 19.48 10.02
N ARG A 396 -13.29 18.82 10.84
CA ARG A 396 -13.79 19.41 12.09
C ARG A 396 -12.66 19.57 13.11
N THR A 397 -12.70 20.63 13.89
CA THR A 397 -11.78 20.83 15.03
C THR A 397 -12.05 19.81 16.12
N VAL A 398 -10.98 19.20 16.64
CA VAL A 398 -11.03 18.05 17.56
C VAL A 398 -10.54 18.46 18.95
N HIS A 399 -11.23 17.94 19.98
CA HIS A 399 -10.84 18.07 21.39
C HIS A 399 -10.82 16.68 22.05
N LEU A 400 -9.62 16.11 22.20
CA LEU A 400 -9.40 14.79 22.82
C LEU A 400 -8.52 14.95 24.06
N MET A 401 -9.13 15.06 25.24
CA MET A 401 -8.44 15.45 26.47
C MET A 401 -8.23 14.33 27.49
N SER A 402 -8.88 13.17 27.33
CA SER A 402 -8.65 11.98 28.16
C SER A 402 -8.72 10.70 27.34
N ALA A 403 -7.76 9.81 27.58
CA ALA A 403 -7.71 8.48 26.98
C ALA A 403 -8.86 7.58 27.45
N GLY A 404 -9.33 7.80 28.67
CA GLY A 404 -10.32 6.95 29.33
C GLY A 404 -9.82 5.53 29.60
N ARG A 405 -10.75 4.60 29.78
CA ARG A 405 -10.44 3.21 30.12
C ARG A 405 -10.52 2.30 28.89
N VAL A 406 -9.50 1.48 28.66
CA VAL A 406 -9.55 0.36 27.70
C VAL A 406 -10.73 -0.55 28.04
N LYS A 407 -11.68 -0.68 27.13
CA LYS A 407 -12.91 -1.48 27.33
C LYS A 407 -12.80 -2.90 26.77
N ARG A 408 -12.03 -3.06 25.70
CA ARG A 408 -11.87 -4.33 24.96
C ARG A 408 -10.65 -4.33 24.06
N VAL A 409 -10.16 -5.51 23.71
CA VAL A 409 -9.12 -5.72 22.70
C VAL A 409 -9.70 -6.52 21.53
N ARG A 410 -9.42 -6.08 20.31
CA ARG A 410 -9.74 -6.80 19.08
C ARG A 410 -8.45 -7.07 18.30
N GLY A 411 -8.44 -8.05 17.41
CA GLY A 411 -7.26 -8.33 16.60
C GLY A 411 -7.50 -9.30 15.46
N VAL A 412 -6.48 -9.45 14.61
CA VAL A 412 -6.44 -10.39 13.50
C VAL A 412 -5.10 -11.12 13.52
N ALA A 413 -5.13 -12.43 13.81
CA ALA A 413 -4.04 -13.34 13.53
C ALA A 413 -4.16 -13.81 12.08
N TYR A 414 -3.12 -13.61 11.27
CA TYR A 414 -3.13 -13.98 9.86
C TYR A 414 -2.01 -14.97 9.51
N SER A 415 -2.30 -15.93 8.65
CA SER A 415 -1.33 -16.89 8.09
C SER A 415 -1.41 -16.89 6.56
N THR A 416 -0.28 -16.73 5.87
CA THR A 416 -0.20 -16.76 4.41
C THR A 416 0.68 -17.94 3.94
N GLY A 417 0.06 -18.92 3.29
CA GLY A 417 0.79 -20.05 2.71
C GLY A 417 1.40 -21.04 3.70
N VAL A 418 1.09 -20.90 4.99
CA VAL A 418 1.50 -21.75 6.13
C VAL A 418 0.27 -22.31 6.85
N ALA A 419 0.46 -23.27 7.76
CA ALA A 419 -0.65 -23.93 8.46
C ALA A 419 -1.39 -22.97 9.42
N GLY A 420 -2.72 -22.99 9.37
CA GLY A 420 -3.58 -22.16 10.23
C GLY A 420 -3.45 -22.44 11.74
N ALA A 421 -2.82 -23.55 12.14
CA ALA A 421 -2.46 -23.83 13.53
C ALA A 421 -1.54 -22.75 14.13
N ASN A 422 -0.76 -22.04 13.30
CA ASN A 422 0.05 -20.90 13.76
C ASN A 422 -0.82 -19.76 14.31
N ASN A 423 -1.99 -19.50 13.72
CA ASN A 423 -2.93 -18.50 14.23
C ASN A 423 -3.49 -18.92 15.60
N ALA A 424 -3.82 -20.20 15.80
CA ALA A 424 -4.31 -20.68 17.10
C ALA A 424 -3.28 -20.44 18.21
N ARG A 425 -2.01 -20.79 17.95
CA ARG A 425 -0.88 -20.59 18.86
C ARG A 425 -0.60 -19.11 19.16
N LEU A 426 -0.65 -18.24 18.14
CA LEU A 426 -0.59 -16.77 18.30
C LEU A 426 -1.71 -16.26 19.23
N ILE A 427 -2.96 -16.70 18.99
CA ILE A 427 -4.14 -16.25 19.72
C ILE A 427 -4.07 -16.69 21.18
N GLU A 428 -3.70 -17.94 21.44
CA GLU A 428 -3.55 -18.47 22.80
C GLU A 428 -2.47 -17.72 23.59
N ALA A 429 -1.29 -17.53 22.99
CA ALA A 429 -0.18 -16.83 23.62
C ALA A 429 -0.48 -15.34 23.90
N ALA A 430 -1.12 -14.63 22.96
CA ALA A 430 -1.52 -13.24 23.15
C ALA A 430 -2.62 -13.10 24.22
N ARG A 431 -3.63 -13.99 24.22
CA ARG A 431 -4.69 -14.01 25.24
C ARG A 431 -4.18 -14.38 26.62
N GLY A 432 -3.15 -15.22 26.72
CA GLY A 432 -2.49 -15.55 27.99
C GLY A 432 -1.91 -14.33 28.71
N VAL A 433 -1.44 -13.33 27.95
CA VAL A 433 -0.99 -12.03 28.49
C VAL A 433 -2.19 -11.09 28.72
N LEU A 434 -3.05 -10.91 27.71
CA LEU A 434 -4.06 -9.85 27.70
C LEU A 434 -5.27 -10.11 28.58
N ASN A 435 -5.70 -11.36 28.76
CA ASN A 435 -6.91 -11.68 29.54
C ASN A 435 -6.82 -11.22 31.02
N VAL A 436 -5.60 -11.06 31.55
CA VAL A 436 -5.35 -10.57 32.92
C VAL A 436 -5.80 -9.12 33.10
N VAL A 437 -5.65 -8.29 32.06
CA VAL A 437 -5.95 -6.84 32.10
C VAL A 437 -7.21 -6.46 31.31
N ALA A 438 -7.53 -7.21 30.26
CA ALA A 438 -8.67 -6.99 29.38
C ALA A 438 -9.36 -8.33 29.03
N PRO A 439 -10.32 -8.80 29.86
CA PRO A 439 -11.01 -10.07 29.63
C PRO A 439 -11.80 -10.14 28.32
N ASP A 440 -12.34 -9.02 27.82
CA ASP A 440 -12.92 -8.91 26.47
C ASP A 440 -11.82 -8.76 25.39
N THR A 441 -10.96 -9.79 25.28
CA THR A 441 -9.97 -9.92 24.21
C THR A 441 -10.45 -10.95 23.18
N TYR A 442 -10.72 -10.49 21.96
CA TYR A 442 -11.19 -11.33 20.85
C TYR A 442 -10.32 -11.13 19.59
N ILE A 443 -9.71 -12.20 19.10
CA ILE A 443 -8.78 -12.18 17.96
C ILE A 443 -9.34 -13.11 16.87
N PHE A 444 -9.55 -12.56 15.68
CA PHE A 444 -9.99 -13.31 14.49
C PHE A 444 -8.82 -14.11 13.90
N SER A 445 -9.09 -15.29 13.36
CA SER A 445 -8.12 -16.08 12.58
C SER A 445 -8.41 -15.92 11.09
N ASP A 446 -7.41 -15.48 10.33
CA ASP A 446 -7.44 -15.33 8.87
C ASP A 446 -6.36 -16.23 8.25
N VAL A 447 -6.77 -17.16 7.38
CA VAL A 447 -5.85 -18.11 6.73
C VAL A 447 -6.00 -17.97 5.22
N SER A 448 -4.92 -17.53 4.58
CA SER A 448 -4.86 -17.26 3.15
C SER A 448 -3.87 -18.19 2.45
N ALA A 449 -4.20 -18.61 1.24
CA ALA A 449 -3.23 -19.25 0.35
C ALA A 449 -2.08 -18.27 0.01
N ALA A 450 -0.91 -18.80 -0.33
CA ALA A 450 0.22 -17.96 -0.70
C ALA A 450 -0.02 -17.26 -2.05
N PRO A 451 0.41 -16.00 -2.21
CA PRO A 451 0.44 -15.35 -3.52
C PRO A 451 1.48 -16.01 -4.45
N PHE A 452 1.16 -15.95 -5.74
CA PHE A 452 2.06 -16.31 -6.83
C PHE A 452 2.40 -15.05 -7.63
N VAL A 453 3.69 -14.79 -7.83
CA VAL A 453 4.17 -13.69 -8.67
C VAL A 453 4.80 -14.21 -9.96
N PRO A 454 4.74 -13.46 -11.07
CA PRO A 454 5.49 -13.78 -12.29
C PRO A 454 6.98 -13.91 -11.99
N ALA A 455 7.59 -14.97 -12.50
CA ALA A 455 9.03 -15.25 -12.37
C ALA A 455 9.52 -15.94 -13.65
N PRO A 456 9.48 -15.24 -14.81
CA PRO A 456 9.80 -15.84 -16.10
C PRO A 456 11.24 -16.37 -16.13
N THR A 457 11.42 -17.59 -16.61
CA THR A 457 12.75 -18.17 -16.89
C THR A 457 12.97 -18.23 -18.40
N ARG A 458 14.22 -18.44 -18.83
CA ARG A 458 14.56 -18.60 -20.27
C ARG A 458 13.84 -19.81 -20.91
N GLU A 459 13.49 -20.81 -20.10
CA GLU A 459 12.80 -22.03 -20.51
C GLU A 459 11.27 -21.90 -20.41
N ASN A 460 10.76 -21.11 -19.45
CA ASN A 460 9.33 -20.93 -19.23
C ASN A 460 9.00 -19.45 -18.92
N PRO A 461 8.61 -18.67 -19.95
CA PRO A 461 8.15 -17.28 -19.79
C PRO A 461 6.88 -17.12 -18.93
N ALA A 462 6.08 -18.19 -18.76
CA ALA A 462 4.86 -18.18 -17.96
C ALA A 462 5.09 -18.67 -16.51
N ALA A 463 6.34 -18.92 -16.11
CA ALA A 463 6.67 -19.41 -14.78
C ALA A 463 6.24 -18.45 -13.67
N LYS A 464 5.74 -19.02 -12.57
CA LYS A 464 5.26 -18.29 -11.38
C LYS A 464 5.96 -18.82 -10.14
N ARG A 465 6.33 -17.92 -9.22
CA ARG A 465 6.97 -18.26 -7.95
C ARG A 465 6.02 -18.00 -6.78
N LYS A 466 5.88 -18.99 -5.90
CA LYS A 466 5.20 -18.85 -4.60
C LYS A 466 6.03 -17.92 -3.70
N THR A 467 5.41 -16.94 -3.06
CA THR A 467 6.10 -15.89 -2.29
C THR A 467 5.24 -15.42 -1.12
N GLY A 468 5.74 -14.49 -0.30
CA GLY A 468 5.00 -13.86 0.79
C GLY A 468 4.46 -14.85 1.82
N LEU A 469 5.28 -15.83 2.19
CA LEU A 469 4.97 -16.85 3.19
C LEU A 469 5.22 -16.29 4.60
N GLY A 470 4.35 -16.63 5.54
CA GLY A 470 4.55 -16.25 6.94
C GLY A 470 3.24 -16.19 7.73
N PHE A 471 3.32 -15.67 8.92
CA PHE A 471 2.18 -15.42 9.80
C PHE A 471 2.41 -14.15 10.61
N GLY A 472 1.36 -13.59 11.20
CA GLY A 472 1.48 -12.40 12.03
C GLY A 472 0.22 -12.13 12.82
N LEU A 473 0.29 -11.12 13.67
CA LEU A 473 -0.79 -10.69 14.54
C LEU A 473 -0.84 -9.16 14.54
N SER A 474 -2.05 -8.62 14.38
CA SER A 474 -2.36 -7.21 14.63
C SER A 474 -3.40 -7.15 15.75
N LEU A 475 -3.14 -6.32 16.76
CA LEU A 475 -4.01 -6.09 17.90
C LEU A 475 -4.38 -4.61 17.97
N VAL A 476 -5.62 -4.33 18.38
CA VAL A 476 -6.12 -2.98 18.68
C VAL A 476 -6.89 -2.99 20.01
N ALA A 477 -6.45 -2.17 20.95
CA ALA A 477 -7.19 -1.85 22.16
C ALA A 477 -8.07 -0.62 21.91
N GLU A 478 -9.33 -0.69 22.34
CA GLU A 478 -10.31 0.38 22.18
C GLU A 478 -10.77 0.89 23.55
N THR A 479 -10.77 2.20 23.76
CA THR A 479 -11.25 2.80 25.03
C THR A 479 -12.74 3.15 25.00
N ASN A 480 -13.29 3.51 26.15
CA ASN A 480 -14.64 4.06 26.26
C ASN A 480 -14.79 5.45 25.62
N THR A 481 -13.72 6.27 25.54
CA THR A 481 -13.73 7.57 24.83
C THR A 481 -13.50 7.44 23.33
N GLY A 482 -13.08 6.27 22.85
CA GLY A 482 -12.81 6.00 21.42
C GLY A 482 -11.35 6.19 21.02
N ALA A 483 -10.42 6.32 21.98
CA ALA A 483 -8.99 6.19 21.71
C ALA A 483 -8.64 4.77 21.26
N LEU A 484 -7.63 4.66 20.40
CA LEU A 484 -7.21 3.41 19.75
C LEU A 484 -5.69 3.25 19.84
N TYR A 485 -5.25 2.17 20.47
CA TYR A 485 -3.85 1.74 20.55
C TYR A 485 -3.69 0.47 19.74
N SER A 486 -2.60 0.36 19.00
CA SER A 486 -2.37 -0.76 18.10
C SER A 486 -0.93 -1.23 18.13
N ALA A 487 -0.74 -2.53 18.09
CA ALA A 487 0.56 -3.18 17.90
C ALA A 487 0.41 -4.29 16.85
N ASP A 488 1.46 -4.50 16.06
CA ASP A 488 1.46 -5.54 15.04
C ASP A 488 2.84 -6.12 14.74
N VAL A 489 2.90 -7.44 14.68
CA VAL A 489 4.12 -8.23 14.50
C VAL A 489 3.89 -9.25 13.38
N ALA A 490 4.88 -9.40 12.50
CA ALA A 490 4.92 -10.41 11.47
C ALA A 490 6.13 -11.32 11.65
N SER A 491 6.03 -12.58 11.22
CA SER A 491 7.14 -13.53 11.23
C SER A 491 8.28 -12.98 10.37
N PRO A 492 9.54 -12.99 10.85
CA PRO A 492 10.67 -12.49 10.08
C PRO A 492 10.80 -13.24 8.73
N PRO A 493 11.25 -12.59 7.64
CA PRO A 493 11.23 -13.20 6.31
C PRO A 493 12.21 -14.39 6.17
N ALA A 494 13.20 -14.47 7.06
CA ALA A 494 14.11 -15.61 7.19
C ALA A 494 13.51 -16.79 7.99
N GLY A 495 12.38 -16.58 8.69
CA GLY A 495 11.79 -17.53 9.63
C GLY A 495 12.55 -17.64 10.95
N GLY A 496 12.28 -18.69 11.72
CA GLY A 496 13.00 -19.05 12.94
C GLY A 496 12.37 -18.63 14.27
N GLU A 497 11.40 -17.71 14.28
CA GLU A 497 10.70 -17.26 15.49
C GLU A 497 9.36 -18.02 15.65
N PRO A 498 9.04 -18.62 16.82
CA PRO A 498 7.83 -19.42 17.00
C PRO A 498 6.57 -18.54 17.19
N PRO A 499 5.38 -19.03 16.80
CA PRO A 499 4.12 -18.28 16.91
C PRO A 499 3.80 -17.74 18.32
N GLU A 500 4.15 -18.48 19.36
CA GLU A 500 3.87 -18.09 20.75
C GLU A 500 4.70 -16.89 21.21
N ASP A 501 5.94 -16.77 20.72
CA ASP A 501 6.81 -15.64 21.05
C ASP A 501 6.33 -14.37 20.34
N LEU A 502 5.91 -14.48 19.06
CA LEU A 502 5.25 -13.38 18.37
C LEU A 502 3.94 -12.95 19.06
N GLY A 503 3.14 -13.91 19.52
CA GLY A 503 1.88 -13.64 20.22
C GLY A 503 2.11 -12.85 21.52
N ARG A 504 3.08 -13.29 22.34
CA ARG A 504 3.49 -12.58 23.56
C ARG A 504 4.09 -11.21 23.27
N LYS A 505 5.01 -11.11 22.30
CA LYS A 505 5.66 -9.86 21.88
C LYS A 505 4.66 -8.81 21.40
N CYS A 506 3.69 -9.21 20.56
CA CYS A 506 2.64 -8.32 20.08
C CYS A 506 1.71 -7.87 21.22
N ALA A 507 1.40 -8.75 22.17
CA ALA A 507 0.64 -8.38 23.37
C ALA A 507 1.40 -7.38 24.26
N PHE A 508 2.70 -7.59 24.51
CA PHE A 508 3.51 -6.63 25.28
C PHE A 508 3.65 -5.28 24.57
N GLN A 509 3.88 -5.26 23.26
CA GLN A 509 3.90 -4.02 22.47
C GLN A 509 2.56 -3.27 22.49
N LEU A 510 1.43 -3.98 22.62
CA LEU A 510 0.13 -3.32 22.80
C LEU A 510 0.02 -2.65 24.17
N LEU A 511 0.52 -3.29 25.23
CA LEU A 511 0.54 -2.72 26.58
C LEU A 511 1.47 -1.50 26.65
N GLU A 512 2.67 -1.61 26.07
CA GLU A 512 3.62 -0.50 25.89
C GLU A 512 2.98 0.66 25.13
N ALA A 513 2.26 0.39 24.03
CA ALA A 513 1.57 1.42 23.26
C ALA A 513 0.37 2.06 23.99
N ILE A 514 -0.20 1.40 25.00
CA ILE A 514 -1.23 1.94 25.90
C ILE A 514 -0.58 2.81 26.98
N GLU A 515 0.55 2.37 27.56
CA GLU A 515 1.30 3.07 28.61
C GLU A 515 1.97 4.36 28.10
N GLN A 516 2.67 4.29 26.97
CA GLN A 516 3.27 5.45 26.30
C GLN A 516 2.23 6.38 25.65
N GLY A 517 1.00 5.89 25.48
CA GLY A 517 -0.06 6.52 24.72
C GLY A 517 -0.80 7.60 25.51
N GLY A 518 -1.09 8.72 24.86
CA GLY A 518 -2.14 9.64 25.33
C GLY A 518 -3.49 9.23 24.76
N CYS A 519 -4.31 10.19 24.32
CA CYS A 519 -5.52 9.92 23.54
C CYS A 519 -5.25 9.27 22.16
N VAL A 520 -3.99 9.22 21.72
CA VAL A 520 -3.58 8.80 20.37
C VAL A 520 -2.26 8.04 20.44
N SER A 521 -2.19 6.91 19.72
CA SER A 521 -0.97 6.10 19.57
C SER A 521 0.06 6.75 18.65
N SER A 522 1.33 6.34 18.79
CA SER A 522 2.46 6.81 17.98
C SER A 522 2.25 6.67 16.46
N VAL A 523 1.58 5.61 16.02
CA VAL A 523 1.23 5.35 14.61
C VAL A 523 0.19 6.35 14.08
N ALA A 524 -0.81 6.70 14.89
CA ALA A 524 -1.90 7.57 14.49
C ALA A 524 -1.58 9.07 14.67
N ALA A 525 -0.68 9.43 15.59
CA ALA A 525 -0.38 10.82 15.94
C ALA A 525 0.02 11.70 14.74
N PRO A 526 0.93 11.29 13.82
CA PRO A 526 1.28 12.12 12.66
C PRO A 526 0.08 12.42 11.74
N THR A 527 -0.82 11.46 11.58
CA THR A 527 -2.04 11.60 10.76
C THR A 527 -3.00 12.59 11.42
N LEU A 528 -3.29 12.40 12.71
CA LEU A 528 -4.18 13.25 13.49
C LEU A 528 -3.67 14.71 13.57
N LEU A 529 -2.39 14.91 13.89
CA LEU A 529 -1.79 16.25 14.02
C LEU A 529 -1.73 16.99 12.68
N THR A 530 -1.55 16.26 11.57
CA THR A 530 -1.66 16.84 10.22
C THR A 530 -3.10 17.29 9.93
N LEU A 531 -4.10 16.47 10.23
CA LEU A 531 -5.52 16.82 10.03
C LEU A 531 -5.95 18.02 10.91
N MET A 532 -5.44 18.14 12.14
CA MET A 532 -5.66 19.32 12.99
C MET A 532 -5.10 20.60 12.34
N ALA A 533 -3.89 20.55 11.78
CA ALA A 533 -3.29 21.71 11.11
C ALA A 533 -4.05 22.15 9.84
N MET A 534 -4.70 21.20 9.15
CA MET A 534 -5.54 21.47 7.96
C MET A 534 -7.02 21.79 8.31
N GLY A 535 -7.39 21.78 9.60
CA GLY A 535 -8.74 22.12 10.09
C GLY A 535 -9.12 23.58 9.88
N SER A 536 -10.30 23.98 10.39
CA SER A 536 -10.70 25.40 10.45
C SER A 536 -9.75 26.24 11.30
N GLU A 537 -9.90 27.57 11.27
CA GLU A 537 -9.05 28.54 11.99
C GLU A 537 -9.33 28.58 13.52
N ASP A 538 -9.65 27.43 14.10
CA ASP A 538 -9.92 27.21 15.51
C ASP A 538 -8.77 26.45 16.19
N VAL A 539 -8.74 26.47 17.52
CA VAL A 539 -7.75 25.73 18.32
C VAL A 539 -8.23 24.29 18.56
N GLY A 540 -7.71 23.34 17.79
CA GLY A 540 -7.81 21.92 18.14
C GLY A 540 -6.92 21.59 19.35
N ARG A 541 -7.34 20.64 20.20
CA ARG A 541 -6.56 20.19 21.37
C ARG A 541 -6.53 18.67 21.47
N VAL A 542 -5.36 18.09 21.69
CA VAL A 542 -5.16 16.65 21.91
C VAL A 542 -4.17 16.39 23.04
N ALA A 543 -4.52 15.51 23.98
CA ALA A 543 -3.59 14.99 24.98
C ALA A 543 -2.79 13.83 24.39
N LEU A 544 -1.46 13.94 24.42
CA LEU A 544 -0.51 12.91 23.97
C LEU A 544 0.43 12.55 25.13
N GLY A 545 0.83 11.29 25.23
CA GLY A 545 1.91 10.89 26.14
C GLY A 545 3.23 11.55 25.75
N ARG A 546 4.09 11.85 26.73
CA ARG A 546 5.39 12.52 26.51
C ARG A 546 6.26 11.79 25.48
N GLU A 547 6.27 10.45 25.47
CA GLU A 547 7.05 9.66 24.51
C GLU A 547 6.53 9.78 23.06
N VAL A 548 5.21 9.72 22.86
CA VAL A 548 4.58 9.91 21.54
C VAL A 548 4.92 11.30 20.99
N LEU A 549 4.83 12.33 21.83
CA LEU A 549 5.18 13.72 21.46
C LEU A 549 6.68 13.89 21.18
N GLY A 550 7.55 13.21 21.95
CA GLY A 550 9.01 13.23 21.81
C GLY A 550 9.56 12.44 20.61
N SER A 551 8.73 11.64 19.93
CA SER A 551 9.16 10.81 18.81
C SER A 551 9.71 11.62 17.62
N GLU A 552 10.74 11.09 16.93
CA GLU A 552 11.38 11.75 15.75
C GLU A 552 10.33 12.17 14.70
N HIS A 553 9.33 11.32 14.46
CA HIS A 553 8.25 11.54 13.50
C HIS A 553 7.35 12.75 13.86
N VAL A 554 6.98 12.91 15.14
CA VAL A 554 6.13 14.01 15.59
C VAL A 554 6.93 15.31 15.68
N LEU A 555 8.16 15.27 16.19
CA LEU A 555 9.04 16.45 16.24
C LEU A 555 9.39 16.96 14.83
N GLN A 556 9.67 16.07 13.88
CA GLN A 556 9.93 16.49 12.50
C GLN A 556 8.65 16.95 11.78
N LEU A 557 7.47 16.38 12.10
CA LEU A 557 6.18 16.89 11.61
C LEU A 557 5.97 18.36 12.01
N ALA A 558 6.18 18.69 13.29
CA ALA A 558 6.03 20.06 13.79
C ALA A 558 6.96 21.05 13.08
N ARG A 559 8.23 20.67 12.87
CA ARG A 559 9.22 21.47 12.13
C ARG A 559 8.84 21.68 10.66
N ASP A 560 8.45 20.60 9.98
CA ASP A 560 8.09 20.66 8.56
C ASP A 560 6.81 21.48 8.38
N LEU A 561 5.74 21.25 9.17
CA LEU A 561 4.51 22.05 9.16
C LEU A 561 4.80 23.56 9.34
N ARG A 562 5.65 23.93 10.30
CA ARG A 562 6.08 25.33 10.49
C ARG A 562 6.80 25.88 9.25
N THR A 563 7.62 25.07 8.58
CA THR A 563 8.29 25.44 7.32
C THR A 563 7.30 25.62 6.17
N PHE A 564 6.23 24.82 6.12
CA PHE A 564 5.08 25.05 5.23
C PHE A 564 4.23 26.26 5.64
N GLY A 565 4.56 26.94 6.74
CA GLY A 565 3.89 28.14 7.23
C GLY A 565 2.56 27.86 7.93
N MET A 566 2.44 26.70 8.58
CA MET A 566 1.36 26.39 9.52
C MET A 566 1.64 27.02 10.88
N SER A 567 0.59 27.11 11.69
CA SER A 567 0.62 27.62 13.06
C SER A 567 1.61 26.82 13.93
N GLY A 568 2.24 27.51 14.89
CA GLY A 568 2.99 26.86 15.96
C GLY A 568 2.07 26.04 16.87
N TRP A 569 2.64 25.06 17.57
CA TRP A 569 1.92 24.23 18.53
C TRP A 569 2.09 24.82 19.94
N GLY A 570 0.99 25.03 20.65
CA GLY A 570 1.01 25.32 22.08
C GLY A 570 1.11 24.02 22.87
N LEU A 571 2.02 23.94 23.82
CA LEU A 571 2.21 22.80 24.71
C LEU A 571 1.92 23.23 26.15
N ARG A 572 1.18 22.41 26.89
CA ARG A 572 0.98 22.50 28.33
C ARG A 572 0.88 21.09 28.90
N ASP A 573 1.24 20.90 30.16
CA ASP A 573 0.99 19.61 30.83
C ASP A 573 -0.52 19.30 30.85
N GLY A 574 -0.87 18.02 30.75
CA GLY A 574 -2.25 17.54 30.80
C GLY A 574 -2.69 17.14 32.20
N ASP A 575 -3.94 16.68 32.30
CA ASP A 575 -4.56 16.29 33.58
C ASP A 575 -4.20 14.84 33.98
N GLU A 576 -3.77 14.01 33.02
CA GLU A 576 -3.28 12.64 33.22
C GLU A 576 -1.74 12.63 33.39
N GLU A 577 -1.21 11.74 34.24
CA GLU A 577 0.24 11.60 34.47
C GLU A 577 0.98 11.29 33.15
N ASP A 578 2.13 11.94 32.95
CA ASP A 578 2.90 11.96 31.69
C ASP A 578 2.14 12.27 30.39
N SER A 579 0.99 12.95 30.50
CA SER A 579 0.29 13.56 29.37
C SER A 579 0.68 15.03 29.13
N VAL A 580 0.71 15.42 27.85
CA VAL A 580 0.91 16.80 27.38
C VAL A 580 -0.21 17.15 26.42
N VAL A 581 -0.91 18.26 26.69
CA VAL A 581 -1.94 18.80 25.81
C VAL A 581 -1.29 19.65 24.71
N VAL A 582 -1.33 19.13 23.49
CA VAL A 582 -0.95 19.83 22.26
C VAL A 582 -2.15 20.61 21.74
N SER A 583 -1.98 21.91 21.58
CA SER A 583 -2.96 22.84 21.00
C SER A 583 -2.46 23.33 19.64
N ILE A 584 -3.27 23.17 18.59
CA ILE A 584 -2.94 23.56 17.21
C ILE A 584 -4.05 24.45 16.67
N VAL A 585 -3.70 25.66 16.22
CA VAL A 585 -4.59 26.51 15.42
C VAL A 585 -4.58 25.99 13.99
N GLY A 586 -5.71 25.48 13.48
CA GLY A 586 -5.81 25.07 12.08
C GLY A 586 -5.69 26.27 11.14
N LYS A 587 -5.35 26.04 9.87
CA LYS A 587 -5.09 27.12 8.89
C LYS A 587 -6.21 27.30 7.84
N GLY A 588 -7.30 26.57 7.93
CA GLY A 588 -8.35 26.60 6.90
C GLY A 588 -7.87 26.08 5.54
N VAL A 589 -6.77 25.31 5.49
CA VAL A 589 -6.20 24.72 4.25
C VAL A 589 -7.03 23.50 3.87
N GLY A 590 -8.18 23.80 3.30
CA GLY A 590 -9.19 22.84 2.89
C GLY A 590 -9.05 22.34 1.46
N ASN A 591 -10.07 21.64 1.00
CA ASN A 591 -10.17 21.14 -0.37
C ASN A 591 -10.31 22.28 -1.39
N VAL A 592 -9.22 22.56 -2.13
CA VAL A 592 -9.14 23.60 -3.16
C VAL A 592 -9.91 23.23 -4.45
N GLY A 593 -10.14 21.94 -4.70
CA GLY A 593 -10.66 21.43 -5.97
C GLY A 593 -12.19 21.32 -6.08
N ARG A 594 -12.92 21.42 -4.97
CA ARG A 594 -14.37 21.22 -4.93
C ARG A 594 -15.12 22.52 -5.24
N LYS A 595 -15.73 22.59 -6.42
CA LYS A 595 -16.75 23.62 -6.71
C LYS A 595 -17.88 23.51 -5.69
N ILE A 596 -18.26 24.64 -5.10
CA ILE A 596 -19.55 24.76 -4.40
C ILE A 596 -20.62 24.63 -5.50
N ALA A 597 -21.56 23.72 -5.28
CA ALA A 597 -22.68 23.44 -6.17
C ALA A 597 -23.97 23.92 -5.49
#